data_AF-A0A5C2RRF1-F1
#
_entry.id   AF-A0A5C2RRF1-F1
#
_cell.length_a   1.000
_cell.length_b   1.000
_cell.length_c   1.000
_cell.angle_alpha   90.00
_cell.angle_beta   90.00
_cell.angle_gamma   90.00
#
_symmetry.space_group_name_H-M   'P 1'
#
loop_
_entity.id
_entity.type
_entity.pdbx_description
1 polymer ?
#
loop_
_entity_poly.entity_id
_entity_poly.type
_entity_poly.pdbx_seq_one_letter_code
_entity_poly.pdbx_strand_id
1 'polypeptide(L)'
;PVLFRIASHSKISPSVPVKNIYIYLEDTKEKAMAAKYSRSRKRPLPPRGKEEDIRRAVSLLDAHVYLFIIKYSEIIEPFRKEMDTVRDKALGPPSERGVHKASLDEHGVWGEGIAFERSLLAANVTGAQRCYTLGQSYQVQRKLTGPSVGAKIDDEILNHHSLRQSILKASAQVGIATLEAGDQDTAKVLRRQADCINLPRLGYAGNYAFPTMQLNVAATQKGNGGSGSLKNELGGFGIPHADQNDSPGGLTVVIANSDLSPGVEPGFFLLVELGVAVGA
;
A
#
# COMPACT_ATOMS: atom_id res chain seq x y z
N PRO A 1 -6.36 22.57 19.02
CA PRO A 1 -6.14 22.36 17.57
C PRO A 1 -6.70 23.55 16.79
N VAL A 2 -6.10 23.92 15.65
CA VAL A 2 -6.66 24.94 14.76
C VAL A 2 -6.84 24.32 13.38
N LEU A 3 -8.10 24.07 13.03
CA LEU A 3 -8.52 23.60 11.72
C LEU A 3 -8.89 24.81 10.88
N PHE A 4 -8.18 25.03 9.79
CA PHE A 4 -8.44 26.12 8.87
C PHE A 4 -9.23 25.60 7.68
N ARG A 5 -10.44 26.12 7.48
CA ARG A 5 -11.13 25.95 6.21
C ARG A 5 -10.54 26.92 5.20
N ILE A 6 -10.05 26.41 4.10
CA ILE A 6 -9.50 27.21 3.01
C ILE A 6 -10.53 27.25 1.89
N ALA A 7 -10.92 28.47 1.52
CA ALA A 7 -11.91 28.71 0.47
C ALA A 7 -11.38 28.31 -0.92
N SER A 8 -10.08 28.49 -1.16
CA SER A 8 -9.39 28.14 -2.41
C SER A 8 -7.88 28.07 -2.20
N HIS A 9 -7.19 27.18 -2.90
CA HIS A 9 -5.72 27.05 -2.84
C HIS A 9 -5.14 27.14 -4.25
N SER A 10 -4.12 27.97 -4.47
CA SER A 10 -3.57 28.28 -5.81
C SER A 10 -2.99 27.06 -6.55
N LYS A 11 -2.66 25.99 -5.83
CA LYS A 11 -2.21 24.71 -6.42
C LYS A 11 -3.35 23.74 -6.77
N ILE A 12 -4.59 24.06 -6.41
CA ILE A 12 -5.76 23.24 -6.74
C ILE A 12 -6.43 23.89 -7.94
N SER A 13 -6.41 23.18 -9.07
CA SER A 13 -7.01 23.69 -10.31
C SER A 13 -8.49 24.01 -10.09
N PRO A 14 -9.00 25.15 -10.57
CA PRO A 14 -10.43 25.48 -10.53
C PRO A 14 -11.32 24.43 -11.23
N SER A 15 -10.74 23.61 -12.10
CA SER A 15 -11.42 22.52 -12.80
C SER A 15 -11.66 21.28 -11.93
N VAL A 16 -11.03 21.20 -10.76
CA VAL A 16 -11.22 20.08 -9.82
C VAL A 16 -12.29 20.52 -8.82
N PRO A 17 -13.44 19.84 -8.73
CA PRO A 17 -14.56 20.24 -7.88
C PRO A 17 -14.29 19.88 -6.42
N VAL A 18 -13.28 20.51 -5.81
CA VAL A 18 -12.98 20.38 -4.39
C VAL A 18 -13.84 21.38 -3.63
N LYS A 19 -14.93 20.88 -3.01
CA LYS A 19 -15.90 21.74 -2.29
C LYS A 19 -15.36 22.31 -0.99
N ASN A 20 -14.41 21.64 -0.35
CA ASN A 20 -13.80 22.10 0.89
C ASN A 20 -12.34 21.65 0.97
N ILE A 21 -11.43 22.59 1.24
CA ILE A 21 -10.03 22.32 1.55
C ILE A 21 -9.86 22.62 3.03
N TYR A 22 -9.29 21.68 3.78
CA TYR A 22 -9.00 21.85 5.19
C TYR A 22 -7.48 21.75 5.40
N ILE A 23 -6.90 22.70 6.11
CA ILE A 23 -5.51 22.67 6.57
C ILE A 23 -5.49 22.56 8.09
N TYR A 24 -4.56 21.75 8.59
CA TYR A 24 -4.44 21.41 10.00
C TYR A 24 -2.94 21.31 10.39
N LEU A 25 -2.50 21.84 11.55
CA LEU A 25 -1.07 22.24 11.82
C LEU A 25 -0.38 21.60 13.06
N GLU A 26 0.62 20.68 12.94
CA GLU A 26 1.12 19.74 14.03
C GLU A 26 2.13 20.27 15.01
N ASP A 27 1.97 19.87 16.29
CA ASP A 27 3.08 19.76 17.22
C ASP A 27 3.62 18.32 17.22
N THR A 28 4.72 18.11 16.48
CA THR A 28 5.40 16.81 16.33
C THR A 28 6.33 16.47 17.49
N LYS A 29 6.37 17.27 18.58
CA LYS A 29 7.20 16.95 19.75
C LYS A 29 6.78 15.62 20.37
N GLU A 30 7.76 14.83 20.77
CA GLU A 30 7.61 13.48 21.34
C GLU A 30 6.52 13.37 22.42
N LYS A 31 6.49 14.33 23.35
CA LYS A 31 5.49 14.37 24.44
C LYS A 31 4.04 14.54 23.91
N ALA A 32 3.86 15.32 22.85
CA ALA A 32 2.55 15.49 22.21
C ALA A 32 2.13 14.22 21.46
N MET A 33 3.06 13.58 20.76
CA MET A 33 2.85 12.31 20.05
C MET A 33 2.49 11.15 21.00
N ALA A 34 3.17 11.01 22.14
CA ALA A 34 2.90 9.98 23.15
C ALA A 34 1.52 10.14 23.81
N ALA A 35 1.10 11.39 24.09
CA ALA A 35 -0.21 11.70 24.63
C ALA A 35 -1.34 11.43 23.61
N LYS A 36 -1.07 11.63 22.32
CA LYS A 36 -1.99 11.31 21.22
C LYS A 36 -2.17 9.80 21.05
N TYR A 37 -1.08 9.03 20.99
CA TYR A 37 -1.11 7.56 20.95
C TYR A 37 -1.97 6.95 22.08
N SER A 38 -1.77 7.45 23.29
CA SER A 38 -2.51 6.98 24.46
C SER A 38 -4.02 7.24 24.34
N ARG A 39 -4.43 8.27 23.60
CA ARG A 39 -5.82 8.64 23.33
C ARG A 39 -6.40 7.88 22.13
N SER A 40 -5.66 7.72 21.04
CA SER A 40 -6.14 7.08 19.80
C SER A 40 -6.30 5.57 19.95
N ARG A 41 -5.40 4.88 20.67
CA ARG A 41 -5.47 3.41 20.86
C ARG A 41 -6.73 2.91 21.58
N LYS A 42 -7.46 3.81 22.26
CA LYS A 42 -8.68 3.49 23.01
C LYS A 42 -9.96 3.91 22.25
N ARG A 43 -9.85 4.49 21.05
CA ARG A 43 -11.01 5.02 20.33
C ARG A 43 -11.64 3.91 19.48
N PRO A 44 -12.97 3.70 19.59
CA PRO A 44 -13.68 2.89 18.61
C PRO A 44 -13.63 3.59 17.24
N LEU A 45 -13.47 2.81 16.17
CA LEU A 45 -13.60 3.32 14.81
C LEU A 45 -14.97 3.98 14.63
N PRO A 46 -15.08 5.10 13.90
CA PRO A 46 -16.35 5.76 13.70
C PRO A 46 -17.33 4.79 13.02
N PRO A 47 -18.58 4.67 13.52
CA PRO A 47 -19.58 3.80 12.92
C PRO A 47 -19.91 4.29 11.50
N ARG A 48 -20.36 3.36 10.65
CA ARG A 48 -20.70 3.62 9.24
C ARG A 48 -21.69 4.79 9.10
N GLY A 49 -21.19 5.91 8.59
CA GLY A 49 -21.85 6.74 7.58
C GLY A 49 -23.21 7.37 7.93
N LYS A 50 -23.35 8.08 9.05
CA LYS A 50 -24.31 9.19 9.13
C LYS A 50 -23.57 10.51 9.03
N GLU A 51 -24.17 11.52 8.43
CA GLU A 51 -23.53 12.83 8.25
C GLU A 51 -23.18 13.50 9.59
N GLU A 52 -23.96 13.22 10.63
CA GLU A 52 -23.67 13.62 12.00
C GLU A 52 -22.43 12.91 12.58
N ASP A 53 -22.19 11.64 12.22
CA ASP A 53 -21.00 10.88 12.63
C ASP A 53 -19.75 11.36 11.89
N ILE A 54 -19.87 11.77 10.63
CA ILE A 54 -18.80 12.43 9.85
C ILE A 54 -18.48 13.80 10.48
N ARG A 55 -19.49 14.62 10.81
CA ARG A 55 -19.27 15.91 11.49
C ARG A 55 -18.64 15.72 12.87
N ARG A 56 -19.04 14.68 13.60
CA ARG A 56 -18.46 14.33 14.90
C ARG A 56 -17.03 13.81 14.77
N ALA A 57 -16.72 13.00 13.77
CA ALA A 57 -15.35 12.56 13.45
C ALA A 57 -14.45 13.77 13.13
N VAL A 58 -14.93 14.70 12.29
CA VAL A 58 -14.22 15.96 11.98
C VAL A 58 -13.98 16.81 13.23
N SER A 59 -14.92 16.83 14.19
CA SER A 59 -14.76 17.55 15.46
C SER A 59 -13.80 16.91 16.47
N LEU A 60 -13.40 15.64 16.26
CA LEU A 60 -12.61 14.84 17.19
C LEU A 60 -11.16 14.57 16.72
N LEU A 61 -10.79 15.06 15.54
CA LEU A 61 -9.47 14.91 14.93
C LEU A 61 -8.47 15.90 15.52
N ASP A 62 -7.77 15.43 16.56
CA ASP A 62 -6.64 16.08 17.24
C ASP A 62 -5.30 15.65 16.56
N ALA A 63 -5.31 15.43 15.24
CA ALA A 63 -4.25 14.70 14.53
C ALA A 63 -3.89 15.35 13.20
N HIS A 64 -2.60 15.55 12.97
CA HIS A 64 -2.16 16.29 11.82
C HIS A 64 -1.77 15.40 10.69
N VAL A 65 -2.23 15.78 9.52
CA VAL A 65 -2.02 15.04 8.30
C VAL A 65 -1.43 15.97 7.29
N TYR A 66 -0.20 15.64 6.90
CA TYR A 66 0.47 16.25 5.78
C TYR A 66 0.16 15.40 4.55
N LEU A 67 -0.60 15.97 3.62
CA LEU A 67 -0.82 15.38 2.30
C LEU A 67 0.16 16.00 1.32
N PHE A 68 1.19 15.25 0.94
CA PHE A 68 2.11 15.65 -0.11
C PHE A 68 1.57 15.18 -1.47
N ILE A 69 1.26 16.12 -2.35
CA ILE A 69 0.91 15.83 -3.74
C ILE A 69 2.16 16.13 -4.56
N ILE A 70 2.77 15.08 -5.11
CA ILE A 70 3.97 15.21 -5.94
C ILE A 70 3.61 14.72 -7.34
N LYS A 71 4.13 15.41 -8.36
CA LYS A 71 3.86 15.02 -9.74
C LYS A 71 4.49 13.66 -10.03
N TYR A 72 3.67 12.75 -10.56
CA TYR A 72 4.11 11.43 -11.04
C TYR A 72 5.37 11.52 -11.91
N SER A 73 5.41 12.46 -12.84
CA SER A 73 6.53 12.63 -13.79
C SER A 73 7.87 12.98 -13.13
N GLU A 74 7.85 13.53 -11.91
CA GLU A 74 9.05 13.98 -11.22
C GLU A 74 9.71 12.86 -10.40
N ILE A 75 8.95 11.81 -10.06
CA ILE A 75 9.44 10.71 -9.21
C ILE A 75 9.41 9.38 -9.95
N ILE A 76 8.30 9.05 -10.61
CA ILE A 76 8.02 7.69 -11.10
C ILE A 76 8.52 7.49 -12.53
N GLU A 77 8.51 8.53 -13.37
CA GLU A 77 8.90 8.43 -14.78
C GLU A 77 10.26 7.73 -15.01
N PRO A 78 11.32 8.01 -14.22
CA PRO A 78 12.60 7.30 -14.37
C PRO A 78 12.50 5.78 -14.14
N PHE A 79 11.54 5.33 -13.34
CA PHE A 79 11.33 3.93 -12.98
C PHE A 79 10.23 3.25 -13.79
N ARG A 80 9.46 4.02 -14.58
CA ARG A 80 8.25 3.56 -15.26
C ARG A 80 8.48 2.29 -16.09
N LYS A 81 9.53 2.28 -16.92
CA LYS A 81 9.85 1.13 -17.77
C LYS A 81 10.09 -0.14 -16.97
N GLU A 82 10.82 -0.06 -15.86
CA GLU A 82 11.10 -1.21 -15.01
C GLU A 82 9.83 -1.67 -14.29
N MET A 83 9.05 -0.73 -13.75
CA MET A 83 7.75 -0.99 -13.11
C MET A 83 6.74 -1.66 -14.05
N ASP A 84 6.60 -1.15 -15.27
CA ASP A 84 5.74 -1.74 -16.31
C ASP A 84 6.23 -3.14 -16.68
N THR A 85 7.54 -3.33 -16.85
CA THR A 85 8.12 -4.64 -17.16
C THR A 85 7.84 -5.67 -16.07
N VAL A 86 7.98 -5.32 -14.79
CA VAL A 86 7.70 -6.27 -13.70
C VAL A 86 6.21 -6.51 -13.52
N ARG A 87 5.36 -5.50 -13.73
CA ARG A 87 3.90 -5.65 -13.77
C ARG A 87 3.50 -6.64 -14.85
N ASP A 88 3.95 -6.44 -16.08
CA ASP A 88 3.54 -7.27 -17.22
C ASP A 88 4.00 -8.72 -17.05
N LYS A 89 5.19 -8.95 -16.46
CA LYS A 89 5.64 -10.29 -16.08
C LYS A 89 4.80 -10.91 -14.96
N ALA A 90 4.41 -10.14 -13.95
CA ALA A 90 3.59 -10.62 -12.85
C ALA A 90 2.16 -10.96 -13.31
N LEU A 91 1.58 -10.13 -14.17
CA LEU A 91 0.25 -10.33 -14.73
C LEU A 91 0.25 -11.47 -15.77
N GLY A 92 1.27 -11.55 -16.61
CA GLY A 92 1.31 -12.44 -17.77
C GLY A 92 0.51 -11.91 -18.97
N PRO A 93 0.40 -12.71 -20.04
CA PRO A 93 -0.33 -12.35 -21.26
C PRO A 93 -1.80 -12.03 -20.96
N PRO A 94 -2.40 -10.95 -21.52
CA PRO A 94 -3.80 -10.59 -21.27
C PRO A 94 -4.81 -11.72 -21.52
N SER A 95 -4.58 -12.56 -22.54
CA SER A 95 -5.44 -13.71 -22.88
C SER A 95 -5.45 -14.81 -21.82
N GLU A 96 -4.46 -14.82 -20.93
CA GLU A 96 -4.30 -15.82 -19.89
C GLU A 96 -4.73 -15.30 -18.51
N ARG A 97 -5.09 -14.01 -18.38
CA ARG A 97 -5.46 -13.42 -17.10
C ARG A 97 -6.88 -13.78 -16.70
N GLY A 98 -7.06 -14.24 -15.47
CA GLY A 98 -8.37 -14.55 -14.90
C GLY A 98 -8.82 -13.59 -13.80
N VAL A 99 -10.14 -13.57 -13.58
CA VAL A 99 -10.78 -12.81 -12.49
C VAL A 99 -10.52 -13.47 -11.14
N HIS A 100 -10.41 -14.79 -11.12
CA HIS A 100 -10.20 -15.57 -9.91
C HIS A 100 -8.72 -15.88 -9.70
N LYS A 101 -8.34 -16.15 -8.44
CA LYS A 101 -6.99 -16.61 -8.09
C LYS A 101 -6.68 -17.93 -8.81
N ALA A 102 -5.44 -18.08 -9.28
CA ALA A 102 -5.00 -19.36 -9.82
C ALA A 102 -5.11 -20.52 -8.81
N SER A 103 -5.60 -21.65 -9.30
CA SER A 103 -5.68 -22.92 -8.58
C SER A 103 -5.05 -24.02 -9.41
N LEU A 104 -4.35 -24.95 -8.75
CA LEU A 104 -3.81 -26.15 -9.37
C LEU A 104 -4.88 -27.23 -9.34
N ASP A 105 -5.18 -27.84 -10.50
CA ASP A 105 -6.12 -28.96 -10.57
C ASP A 105 -5.46 -30.30 -10.16
N GLU A 106 -6.24 -31.37 -10.18
CA GLU A 106 -5.79 -32.73 -9.83
C GLU A 106 -4.75 -33.32 -10.79
N HIS A 107 -4.57 -32.71 -11.97
CA HIS A 107 -3.60 -33.09 -12.99
C HIS A 107 -2.34 -32.24 -12.95
N GLY A 108 -2.22 -31.30 -12.00
CA GLY A 108 -1.07 -30.41 -11.89
C GLY A 108 -1.08 -29.28 -12.93
N VAL A 109 -2.24 -28.97 -13.52
CA VAL A 109 -2.41 -27.87 -14.46
C VAL A 109 -2.96 -26.66 -13.71
N TRP A 110 -2.34 -25.50 -13.93
CA TRP A 110 -2.82 -24.24 -13.38
C TRP A 110 -4.05 -23.75 -14.16
N GLY A 111 -5.11 -23.44 -13.43
CA GLY A 111 -6.31 -22.79 -13.97
C GLY A 111 -6.12 -21.30 -14.28
N GLU A 112 -7.19 -20.52 -14.11
CA GLU A 112 -7.23 -19.08 -14.33
C GLU A 112 -6.26 -18.28 -13.42
N GLY A 113 -6.34 -16.94 -13.42
CA GLY A 113 -5.54 -16.06 -12.57
C GLY A 113 -4.40 -15.37 -13.31
N ILE A 114 -3.42 -14.82 -12.59
CA ILE A 114 -2.26 -14.15 -13.21
C ILE A 114 -1.00 -15.02 -13.16
N ALA A 115 0.00 -14.71 -13.99
CA ALA A 115 1.24 -15.47 -14.06
C ALA A 115 1.94 -15.65 -12.69
N PHE A 116 1.95 -14.62 -11.83
CA PHE A 116 2.52 -14.70 -10.48
C PHE A 116 1.85 -15.78 -9.61
N GLU A 117 0.55 -16.02 -9.79
CA GLU A 117 -0.25 -16.94 -8.98
C GLU A 117 -0.06 -18.40 -9.40
N ARG A 118 0.46 -18.64 -10.61
CA ARG A 118 0.73 -19.98 -11.17
C ARG A 118 2.03 -20.57 -10.63
N SER A 119 2.15 -20.59 -9.31
CA SER A 119 3.29 -21.17 -8.61
C SER A 119 2.87 -21.61 -7.22
N LEU A 120 3.40 -22.75 -6.76
CA LEU A 120 3.24 -23.19 -5.38
C LEU A 120 3.85 -22.19 -4.37
N LEU A 121 4.74 -21.31 -4.82
CA LEU A 121 5.35 -20.23 -4.03
C LEU A 121 4.49 -18.97 -3.92
N ALA A 122 3.36 -18.91 -4.65
CA ALA A 122 2.36 -17.84 -4.53
C ALA A 122 1.45 -18.05 -3.31
N ALA A 123 2.06 -18.19 -2.14
CA ALA A 123 1.35 -18.34 -0.88
C ALA A 123 0.74 -17.00 -0.44
N ASN A 124 -0.58 -16.95 -0.31
CA ASN A 124 -1.31 -15.77 0.12
C ASN A 124 -1.23 -15.57 1.65
N VAL A 125 -1.43 -14.32 2.08
CA VAL A 125 -1.60 -13.98 3.49
C VAL A 125 -2.90 -14.58 4.02
N THR A 126 -2.88 -15.09 5.25
CA THR A 126 -4.06 -15.66 5.92
C THR A 126 -5.22 -14.68 5.92
N GLY A 127 -6.38 -15.14 5.44
CA GLY A 127 -7.60 -14.33 5.39
C GLY A 127 -7.77 -13.46 4.14
N ALA A 128 -6.83 -13.49 3.20
CA ALA A 128 -6.91 -12.84 1.89
C ALA A 128 -6.58 -13.84 0.77
N GLN A 129 -7.25 -13.78 -0.38
CA GLN A 129 -7.01 -14.73 -1.48
C GLN A 129 -5.82 -14.32 -2.35
N ARG A 130 -5.67 -13.01 -2.60
CA ARG A 130 -4.76 -12.44 -3.59
C ARG A 130 -3.83 -11.35 -3.03
N CYS A 131 -3.45 -11.52 -1.75
CA CYS A 131 -2.42 -10.72 -1.10
C CYS A 131 -1.20 -11.59 -0.84
N TYR A 132 -0.03 -11.16 -1.32
CA TYR A 132 1.20 -11.95 -1.28
C TYR A 132 2.33 -11.14 -0.66
N THR A 133 2.84 -11.59 0.48
CA THR A 133 4.10 -11.04 1.00
C THR A 133 5.19 -11.32 -0.02
N LEU A 134 5.87 -10.28 -0.52
CA LEU A 134 6.99 -10.42 -1.45
C LEU A 134 8.30 -10.66 -0.72
N GLY A 135 8.51 -9.97 0.40
CA GLY A 135 9.68 -10.15 1.25
C GLY A 135 9.52 -9.42 2.58
N GLN A 136 10.29 -9.87 3.57
CA GLN A 136 10.38 -9.28 4.91
C GLN A 136 11.84 -9.35 5.38
N SER A 137 12.42 -8.24 5.83
CA SER A 137 13.78 -8.20 6.41
C SER A 137 13.81 -8.55 7.89
N TYR A 138 12.71 -8.35 8.60
CA TYR A 138 12.48 -8.88 9.93
C TYR A 138 10.98 -9.16 10.11
N GLN A 139 10.66 -10.13 10.97
CA GLN A 139 9.28 -10.49 11.29
C GLN A 139 9.09 -10.40 12.80
N VAL A 140 8.01 -9.77 13.25
CA VAL A 140 7.61 -9.83 14.66
C VAL A 140 7.30 -11.30 14.99
N GLN A 141 8.16 -11.90 15.81
CA GLN A 141 8.17 -13.33 16.10
C GLN A 141 6.89 -13.72 16.86
N ARG A 142 5.90 -14.31 16.18
CA ARG A 142 4.66 -14.79 16.82
C ARG A 142 4.78 -16.25 17.28
N LYS A 143 5.62 -17.04 16.61
CA LYS A 143 6.10 -18.40 16.95
C LYS A 143 7.48 -18.58 16.29
N LEU A 144 8.38 -19.40 16.86
CA LEU A 144 9.71 -19.67 16.29
C LEU A 144 9.58 -20.25 14.86
N THR A 145 9.78 -19.44 13.80
CA THR A 145 10.23 -19.87 12.45
C THR A 145 10.43 -18.65 11.53
N GLY A 146 11.43 -18.75 10.64
CA GLY A 146 12.01 -17.68 9.82
C GLY A 146 11.27 -17.31 8.51
N PRO A 147 12.01 -17.02 7.42
CA PRO A 147 11.61 -16.17 6.28
C PRO A 147 10.26 -16.54 5.62
N SER A 148 9.64 -15.56 4.94
CA SER A 148 8.31 -15.70 4.34
C SER A 148 8.18 -16.98 3.51
N VAL A 149 7.11 -17.75 3.72
CA VAL A 149 6.91 -19.10 3.16
C VAL A 149 7.18 -19.17 1.66
N GLY A 150 6.67 -18.19 0.89
CA GLY A 150 6.84 -18.16 -0.58
C GLY A 150 8.19 -17.64 -1.09
N ALA A 151 9.16 -17.39 -0.21
CA ALA A 151 10.51 -16.93 -0.57
C ALA A 151 11.62 -17.83 0.00
N LYS A 152 11.26 -19.01 0.52
CA LYS A 152 12.23 -20.00 0.99
C LYS A 152 12.88 -20.67 -0.22
N ILE A 153 14.21 -20.70 -0.22
CA ILE A 153 15.02 -21.41 -1.21
C ILE A 153 15.55 -22.63 -0.48
N ASP A 154 15.06 -23.81 -0.86
CA ASP A 154 15.55 -25.08 -0.28
C ASP A 154 16.82 -25.52 -1.03
N ASP A 155 16.74 -25.69 -2.37
CA ASP A 155 17.89 -26.13 -3.19
C ASP A 155 18.18 -25.21 -4.40
N GLU A 156 17.15 -24.85 -5.19
CA GLU A 156 17.32 -24.11 -6.45
C GLU A 156 16.57 -22.78 -6.51
N ILE A 157 17.14 -21.81 -7.22
CA ILE A 157 16.49 -20.53 -7.52
C ILE A 157 15.52 -20.72 -8.69
N LEU A 158 14.24 -20.91 -8.38
CA LEU A 158 13.16 -20.97 -9.36
C LEU A 158 12.86 -19.60 -10.00
N ASN A 159 12.25 -19.61 -11.20
CA ASN A 159 11.81 -18.40 -11.91
C ASN A 159 10.93 -17.47 -11.06
N HIS A 160 10.12 -18.04 -10.16
CA HIS A 160 9.28 -17.25 -9.24
C HIS A 160 10.11 -16.40 -8.27
N HIS A 161 11.25 -16.92 -7.81
CA HIS A 161 12.18 -16.16 -6.97
C HIS A 161 12.76 -14.96 -7.73
N SER A 162 13.17 -15.15 -8.99
CA SER A 162 13.67 -14.07 -9.83
C SER A 162 12.59 -13.01 -10.12
N LEU A 163 11.35 -13.44 -10.36
CA LEU A 163 10.21 -12.53 -10.53
C LEU A 163 9.96 -11.71 -9.26
N ARG A 164 9.87 -12.37 -8.11
CA ARG A 164 9.69 -11.73 -6.80
C ARG A 164 10.83 -10.75 -6.48
N GLN A 165 12.08 -11.11 -6.74
CA GLN A 165 13.24 -10.23 -6.58
C GLN A 165 13.13 -8.98 -7.48
N SER A 166 12.68 -9.17 -8.73
CA SER A 166 12.50 -8.06 -9.68
C SER A 166 11.41 -7.09 -9.20
N ILE A 167 10.26 -7.61 -8.74
CA ILE A 167 9.17 -6.78 -8.20
C ILE A 167 9.65 -6.03 -6.94
N LEU A 168 10.34 -6.70 -6.02
CA LEU A 168 10.90 -6.10 -4.81
C LEU A 168 11.86 -4.95 -5.14
N LYS A 169 12.81 -5.19 -6.05
CA LYS A 169 13.81 -4.18 -6.42
C LYS A 169 13.16 -2.93 -7.02
N ALA A 170 12.34 -3.12 -8.06
CA ALA A 170 11.70 -2.01 -8.77
C ALA A 170 10.81 -1.19 -7.83
N SER A 171 9.98 -1.88 -7.02
CA SER A 171 9.05 -1.22 -6.11
C SER A 171 9.75 -0.52 -4.94
N ALA A 172 10.86 -1.09 -4.44
CA ALA A 172 11.63 -0.48 -3.35
C ALA A 172 12.32 0.82 -3.81
N GLN A 173 12.84 0.87 -5.03
CA GLN A 173 13.42 2.09 -5.60
C GLN A 173 12.38 3.21 -5.71
N VAL A 174 11.19 2.88 -6.24
CA VAL A 174 10.06 3.82 -6.31
C VAL A 174 9.63 4.28 -4.92
N GLY A 175 9.52 3.36 -3.97
CA GLY A 175 9.12 3.68 -2.60
C GLY A 175 10.08 4.67 -1.93
N ILE A 176 11.40 4.44 -2.05
CA ILE A 176 12.42 5.33 -1.48
C ILE A 176 12.43 6.68 -2.17
N ALA A 177 12.35 6.72 -3.50
CA ALA A 177 12.26 7.98 -4.24
C ALA A 177 11.01 8.79 -3.84
N THR A 178 9.88 8.11 -3.64
CA THR A 178 8.63 8.74 -3.18
C THR A 178 8.74 9.31 -1.77
N LEU A 179 9.33 8.53 -0.85
CA LEU A 179 9.60 8.98 0.52
C LEU A 179 10.49 10.22 0.54
N GLU A 180 11.61 10.19 -0.19
CA GLU A 180 12.58 11.28 -0.23
C GLU A 180 12.05 12.55 -0.88
N ALA A 181 11.19 12.41 -1.88
CA ALA A 181 10.54 13.55 -2.50
C ALA A 181 9.41 14.13 -1.64
N GLY A 182 8.71 13.29 -0.86
CA GLY A 182 7.60 13.71 -0.02
C GLY A 182 8.04 14.42 1.26
N ASP A 183 8.93 13.79 2.02
CA ASP A 183 9.41 14.35 3.29
C ASP A 183 10.88 13.99 3.51
N GLN A 184 11.76 14.91 3.13
CA GLN A 184 13.21 14.76 3.25
C GLN A 184 13.68 14.62 4.71
N ASP A 185 12.99 15.25 5.66
CA ASP A 185 13.42 15.20 7.07
C ASP A 185 13.02 13.87 7.70
N THR A 186 11.81 13.38 7.42
CA THR A 186 11.41 12.01 7.79
C THR A 186 12.32 10.98 7.12
N ALA A 187 12.66 11.16 5.84
CA ALA A 187 13.60 10.28 5.12
C ALA A 187 14.98 10.22 5.81
N LYS A 188 15.55 11.37 6.21
CA LYS A 188 16.83 11.41 6.96
C LYS A 188 16.74 10.68 8.30
N VAL A 189 15.65 10.88 9.05
CA VAL A 189 15.44 10.23 10.36
C VAL A 189 15.33 8.72 10.19
N LEU A 190 14.52 8.25 9.23
CA LEU A 190 14.36 6.83 8.94
C LEU A 190 15.68 6.20 8.50
N ARG A 191 16.44 6.88 7.64
CA ARG A 191 17.77 6.40 7.22
C ARG A 191 18.72 6.23 8.40
N ARG A 192 18.82 7.25 9.26
CA ARG A 192 19.66 7.20 10.46
C ARG A 192 19.22 6.08 11.42
N GLN A 193 17.92 5.94 11.65
CA GLN A 193 17.38 4.87 12.49
C GLN A 193 17.75 3.51 11.92
N ALA A 194 17.58 3.31 10.62
CA ALA A 194 17.92 2.07 9.95
C ALA A 194 19.42 1.74 10.04
N ASP A 195 20.29 2.73 9.97
CA ASP A 195 21.74 2.55 10.17
C ASP A 195 22.06 2.19 11.63
N CYS A 196 21.42 2.85 12.60
CA CYS A 196 21.62 2.56 14.03
C CYS A 196 21.21 1.12 14.41
N ILE A 197 20.19 0.57 13.77
CA ILE A 197 19.72 -0.81 14.06
C ILE A 197 20.24 -1.85 13.09
N ASN A 198 21.13 -1.48 12.16
CA ASN A 198 21.61 -2.33 11.07
C ASN A 198 20.45 -3.01 10.32
N LEU A 199 19.41 -2.23 9.97
CA LEU A 199 18.21 -2.75 9.33
C LEU A 199 18.58 -3.43 7.99
N PRO A 200 18.29 -4.73 7.81
CA PRO A 200 18.62 -5.40 6.56
C PRO A 200 17.82 -4.80 5.39
N ARG A 201 18.54 -4.50 4.31
CA ARG A 201 18.01 -3.85 3.11
C ARG A 201 17.30 -4.87 2.22
N LEU A 202 16.00 -4.68 1.98
CA LEU A 202 15.20 -5.60 1.17
C LEU A 202 15.07 -5.08 -0.27
N GLY A 203 15.41 -5.91 -1.26
CA GLY A 203 15.19 -5.67 -2.69
C GLY A 203 16.12 -4.64 -3.35
N TYR A 204 16.44 -3.55 -2.64
CA TYR A 204 17.31 -2.46 -3.08
C TYR A 204 18.24 -2.06 -1.94
N ALA A 205 19.54 -1.88 -2.24
CA ALA A 205 20.54 -1.51 -1.22
C ALA A 205 20.22 -0.18 -0.52
N GLY A 206 19.56 0.76 -1.21
CA GLY A 206 19.09 2.01 -0.63
C GLY A 206 17.74 1.91 0.10
N ASN A 207 17.14 0.72 0.24
CA ASN A 207 15.88 0.56 0.95
C ASN A 207 16.07 0.58 2.47
N TYR A 208 16.04 1.78 3.05
CA TYR A 208 16.16 1.97 4.50
C TYR A 208 14.83 2.08 5.24
N ALA A 209 13.68 2.08 4.55
CA ALA A 209 12.39 2.41 5.15
C ALA A 209 11.35 1.28 5.07
N PHE A 210 11.45 0.36 4.09
CA PHE A 210 10.41 -0.62 3.80
C PHE A 210 10.90 -2.04 4.05
N PRO A 211 10.88 -2.50 5.32
CA PRO A 211 11.34 -3.83 5.68
C PRO A 211 10.36 -4.93 5.24
N THR A 212 9.12 -4.59 4.92
CA THR A 212 8.10 -5.51 4.42
C THR A 212 7.47 -4.95 3.17
N MET A 213 7.26 -5.81 2.17
CA MET A 213 6.59 -5.45 0.92
C MET A 213 5.56 -6.51 0.55
N GLN A 214 4.39 -6.08 0.10
CA GLN A 214 3.26 -6.94 -0.24
C GLN A 214 2.75 -6.59 -1.63
N LEU A 215 2.41 -7.62 -2.42
CA LEU A 215 1.71 -7.50 -3.69
C LEU A 215 0.23 -7.82 -3.46
N ASN A 216 -0.64 -6.90 -3.81
CA ASN A 216 -2.09 -7.10 -3.79
C ASN A 216 -2.61 -7.11 -5.23
N VAL A 217 -3.40 -8.12 -5.57
CA VAL A 217 -3.99 -8.27 -6.91
C VAL A 217 -5.50 -8.23 -6.79
N ALA A 218 -6.12 -7.32 -7.54
CA ALA A 218 -7.57 -7.22 -7.64
C ALA A 218 -7.97 -7.25 -9.11
N ALA A 219 -9.03 -8.00 -9.43
CA ALA A 219 -9.60 -8.03 -10.76
C ALA A 219 -10.61 -6.89 -10.95
N THR A 220 -10.70 -6.37 -12.17
CA THR A 220 -11.76 -5.43 -12.54
C THR A 220 -13.14 -6.09 -12.35
N GLN A 221 -14.06 -5.37 -11.73
CA GLN A 221 -15.43 -5.81 -11.49
C GLN A 221 -16.43 -4.92 -12.23
N LYS A 222 -17.59 -5.46 -12.58
CA LYS A 222 -18.70 -4.65 -13.12
C LYS A 222 -19.24 -3.73 -12.02
N GLY A 223 -19.44 -2.45 -12.32
CA GLY A 223 -19.91 -1.45 -11.35
C GLY A 223 -21.24 -1.78 -10.65
N ASN A 224 -22.09 -2.59 -11.28
CA ASN A 224 -23.41 -3.00 -10.77
C ASN A 224 -23.38 -4.37 -10.08
N GLY A 225 -22.22 -5.02 -10.00
CA GLY A 225 -22.02 -6.27 -9.27
C GLY A 225 -22.00 -5.97 -7.77
N GLY A 226 -23.17 -5.71 -7.20
CA GLY A 226 -23.43 -5.09 -5.89
C GLY A 226 -22.77 -5.66 -4.62
N SER A 227 -21.75 -6.51 -4.72
CA SER A 227 -20.95 -7.00 -3.58
C SER A 227 -19.67 -7.72 -4.00
N GLY A 228 -19.09 -7.40 -5.16
CA GLY A 228 -17.70 -7.77 -5.49
C GLY A 228 -16.71 -6.98 -4.63
N SER A 229 -16.86 -6.99 -3.31
CA SER A 229 -16.04 -6.19 -2.42
C SER A 229 -14.59 -6.65 -2.55
N LEU A 230 -13.66 -5.70 -2.65
CA LEU A 230 -12.23 -5.93 -2.50
C LEU A 230 -11.91 -6.86 -1.32
N LYS A 231 -12.78 -6.94 -0.30
CA LYS A 231 -12.75 -7.93 0.78
C LYS A 231 -12.65 -9.40 0.32
N ASN A 232 -13.29 -9.80 -0.78
CA ASN A 232 -13.28 -11.21 -1.21
C ASN A 232 -11.91 -11.60 -1.78
N GLU A 233 -11.26 -10.67 -2.50
CA GLU A 233 -9.93 -10.90 -3.06
C GLU A 233 -8.83 -10.60 -2.03
N LEU A 234 -8.95 -9.49 -1.31
CA LEU A 234 -7.92 -8.92 -0.44
C LEU A 234 -8.19 -9.11 1.06
N GLY A 235 -9.30 -9.73 1.45
CA GLY A 235 -9.61 -9.97 2.86
C GLY A 235 -9.74 -8.68 3.67
N GLY A 236 -9.07 -8.65 4.82
CA GLY A 236 -8.96 -7.46 5.66
C GLY A 236 -8.30 -6.25 4.96
N PHE A 237 -7.44 -6.50 3.96
CA PHE A 237 -6.79 -5.43 3.19
C PHE A 237 -7.75 -4.74 2.20
N GLY A 238 -8.88 -5.36 1.90
CA GLY A 238 -9.90 -4.84 0.98
C GLY A 238 -11.03 -4.06 1.66
N ILE A 239 -10.92 -3.80 2.96
CA ILE A 239 -11.90 -3.03 3.75
C ILE A 239 -11.19 -1.89 4.49
N PRO A 240 -11.92 -0.89 5.02
CA PRO A 240 -11.31 0.13 5.86
C PRO A 240 -10.57 -0.48 7.06
N HIS A 241 -9.27 -0.20 7.17
CA HIS A 241 -8.40 -0.66 8.26
C HIS A 241 -7.25 0.33 8.48
N ALA A 242 -6.53 0.14 9.59
CA ALA A 242 -5.26 0.77 9.87
C ALA A 242 -4.18 -0.31 9.93
N ASP A 243 -2.97 0.01 9.47
CA ASP A 243 -1.82 -0.89 9.54
C ASP A 243 -1.22 -0.90 10.96
N GLN A 244 -1.86 -1.66 11.84
CA GLN A 244 -1.55 -1.66 13.29
C GLN A 244 -0.15 -2.19 13.65
N ASN A 245 0.55 -2.82 12.71
CA ASN A 245 1.89 -3.36 12.93
C ASN A 245 2.99 -2.44 12.39
N ASP A 246 2.63 -1.32 11.75
CA ASP A 246 3.60 -0.35 11.29
C ASP A 246 4.21 0.41 12.48
N SER A 247 5.46 0.82 12.30
CA SER A 247 6.14 1.69 13.26
C SER A 247 5.34 2.99 13.43
N PRO A 248 5.17 3.53 14.65
CA PRO A 248 4.49 4.82 14.86
C PRO A 248 5.08 6.02 14.09
N GLY A 249 6.32 5.91 13.62
CA GLY A 249 6.97 6.88 12.73
C GLY A 249 7.33 6.31 11.35
N GLY A 250 6.89 5.08 11.06
CA GLY A 250 7.02 4.48 9.75
C GLY A 250 5.99 5.07 8.79
N LEU A 251 6.32 5.07 7.50
CA LEU A 251 5.42 5.48 6.44
C LEU A 251 5.10 4.28 5.55
N THR A 252 3.86 4.16 5.15
CA THR A 252 3.40 3.19 4.16
C THR A 252 3.43 3.84 2.78
N VAL A 253 4.04 3.18 1.81
CA VAL A 253 3.94 3.58 0.40
C VAL A 253 3.10 2.55 -0.33
N VAL A 254 2.02 3.02 -0.97
CA VAL A 254 1.16 2.21 -1.83
C VAL A 254 1.43 2.61 -3.27
N ILE A 255 1.78 1.63 -4.10
CA ILE A 255 2.03 1.82 -5.53
C ILE A 255 0.93 1.10 -6.29
N ALA A 256 0.08 1.86 -6.98
CA ALA A 256 -0.85 1.30 -7.96
C ALA A 256 -0.15 1.30 -9.32
N ASN A 257 0.05 0.11 -9.88
CA ASN A 257 0.56 -0.05 -11.25
C ASN A 257 -0.38 -1.01 -12.00
N SER A 258 -1.60 -0.55 -12.24
CA SER A 258 -2.66 -1.34 -12.88
C SER A 258 -2.53 -1.33 -14.40
N ASP A 259 -2.81 -2.48 -15.03
CA ASP A 259 -2.98 -2.58 -16.49
C ASP A 259 -4.49 -2.64 -16.78
N LEU A 260 -5.07 -1.48 -17.08
CA LEU A 260 -6.51 -1.30 -17.26
C LEU A 260 -6.86 -1.28 -18.75
N SER A 261 -7.89 -2.04 -19.12
CA SER A 261 -8.45 -1.97 -20.47
C SER A 261 -9.16 -0.63 -20.72
N PRO A 262 -9.27 -0.17 -21.98
CA PRO A 262 -10.00 1.05 -22.30
C PRO A 262 -11.44 1.03 -21.74
N GLY A 263 -11.84 2.13 -21.10
CA GLY A 263 -13.17 2.26 -20.49
C GLY A 263 -13.32 1.63 -19.11
N VAL A 264 -12.27 1.04 -18.54
CA VAL A 264 -12.23 0.63 -17.14
C VAL A 264 -11.82 1.82 -16.27
N GLU A 265 -12.68 2.17 -15.32
CA GLU A 265 -12.38 3.21 -14.34
C GLU A 265 -11.26 2.76 -13.39
N PRO A 266 -10.27 3.62 -13.11
CA PRO A 266 -9.29 3.33 -12.07
C PRO A 266 -9.97 3.24 -10.71
N GLY A 267 -9.41 2.40 -9.84
CA GLY A 267 -9.86 2.31 -8.45
C GLY A 267 -9.56 3.61 -7.68
N PHE A 268 -10.24 3.78 -6.54
CA PHE A 268 -9.95 4.85 -5.60
C PHE A 268 -9.33 4.30 -4.32
N PHE A 269 -8.26 4.92 -3.86
CA PHE A 269 -7.75 4.75 -2.51
C PHE A 269 -8.42 5.76 -1.57
N LEU A 270 -9.11 5.28 -0.53
CA LEU A 270 -9.89 6.11 0.37
C LEU A 270 -9.16 6.30 1.71
N LEU A 271 -8.77 7.53 2.00
CA LEU A 271 -8.35 7.95 3.34
C LEU A 271 -9.60 8.29 4.15
N VAL A 272 -10.25 7.24 4.68
CA VAL A 272 -11.61 7.32 5.26
C VAL A 272 -11.71 8.36 6.37
N GLU A 273 -10.71 8.45 7.25
CA GLU A 273 -10.71 9.43 8.35
C GLU A 273 -10.63 10.89 7.88
N LEU A 274 -10.15 11.11 6.66
CA LEU A 274 -9.98 12.44 6.06
C LEU A 274 -11.06 12.78 5.05
N GLY A 275 -11.88 11.79 4.66
CA GLY A 275 -12.85 11.95 3.57
C GLY A 275 -12.20 12.24 2.22
N VAL A 276 -10.95 11.81 2.02
CA VAL A 276 -10.19 12.03 0.77
C VAL A 276 -10.16 10.75 -0.06
N ALA A 277 -10.42 10.89 -1.36
CA ALA A 277 -10.24 9.83 -2.35
C ALA A 277 -9.08 10.21 -3.29
N VAL A 278 -8.16 9.28 -3.49
CA VAL A 278 -7.04 9.40 -4.44
C VAL A 278 -7.30 8.41 -5.57
N GLY A 279 -7.41 8.90 -6.80
CA GLY A 279 -7.50 8.04 -7.98
C GLY A 279 -6.17 7.32 -8.20
N ALA A 280 -6.25 6.01 -8.47
CA ALA A 280 -5.10 5.15 -8.77
C ALA A 280 -4.66 5.23 -10.23
#